data_AF-A0A563TZK1-F1
#
_entry.id   AF-A0A563TZK1-F1
#
_cell.length_a   1.000
_cell.length_b   1.000
_cell.length_c   1.000
_cell.angle_alpha   90.00
_cell.angle_beta   90.00
_cell.angle_gamma   90.00
#
_symmetry.space_group_name_H-M   'P 1'
#
loop_
_entity.id
_entity.type
_entity.pdbx_description
1 polymer ?
#
loop_
_entity_poly.entity_id
_entity_poly.type
_entity_poly.pdbx_seq_one_letter_code
_entity_poly.pdbx_strand_id
1 'polypeptide(L)'
;MLAISFVLMFAIIFLNADSVEHIYINMTRIYMTLMMIAAMALLMLLMITMMYPDKKKNIVITVSSFIVLLLAFAGVHIKVGVADIQYMIGMISHQSIAIMTSQNAHITDPRVRKLADGIIAAQKKEIAKMKALINSLQQNH
;
A
#
# COMPACT_ATOMS: atom_id res chain seq x y z
N MET A 1 19.57 -2.80 -10.18
CA MET A 1 18.35 -2.39 -10.90
C MET A 1 17.09 -2.76 -10.13
N LEU A 2 16.74 -4.06 -9.97
CA LEU A 2 15.51 -4.47 -9.26
C LEU A 2 15.36 -3.90 -7.83
N ALA A 3 16.43 -3.89 -7.03
CA ALA A 3 16.38 -3.32 -5.68
C ALA A 3 16.20 -1.79 -5.67
N ILE A 4 16.72 -1.08 -6.67
CA ILE A 4 16.52 0.38 -6.81
C ILE A 4 15.07 0.63 -7.22
N SER A 5 14.55 -0.12 -8.19
CA SER A 5 13.14 -0.10 -8.58
C SER A 5 12.21 -0.39 -7.41
N PHE A 6 12.59 -1.30 -6.50
CA PHE A 6 11.85 -1.56 -5.26
C PHE A 6 11.69 -0.31 -4.42
N VAL A 7 12.81 0.35 -4.08
CA VAL A 7 12.79 1.54 -3.22
C VAL A 7 12.00 2.66 -3.88
N LEU A 8 12.17 2.84 -5.19
CA LEU A 8 11.47 3.87 -5.96
C LEU A 8 9.96 3.62 -6.01
N MET A 9 9.53 2.40 -6.31
CA MET A 9 8.11 2.04 -6.35
C MET A 9 7.48 2.15 -4.96
N PHE A 10 8.18 1.73 -3.92
CA PHE A 10 7.70 1.89 -2.54
C PHE A 10 7.53 3.36 -2.16
N ALA A 11 8.48 4.21 -2.54
CA ALA A 11 8.41 5.66 -2.30
C ALA A 11 7.24 6.32 -3.05
N ILE A 12 7.01 5.94 -4.32
CA ILE A 12 5.93 6.51 -5.15
C ILE A 12 4.54 6.25 -4.57
N ILE A 13 4.33 5.12 -3.88
CA ILE A 13 3.04 4.81 -3.22
C ILE A 13 2.63 5.90 -2.21
N PHE A 14 3.59 6.58 -1.58
CA PHE A 14 3.32 7.64 -0.61
C PHE A 14 2.91 8.98 -1.24
N LEU A 15 3.08 9.15 -2.56
CA LEU A 15 2.65 10.37 -3.26
C LEU A 15 1.13 10.48 -3.34
N ASN A 16 0.40 9.39 -3.09
CA ASN A 16 -1.05 9.37 -3.02
C ASN A 16 -1.52 9.51 -1.56
N ALA A 17 -1.25 10.66 -0.93
CA ALA A 17 -1.74 11.01 0.41
C ALA A 17 -2.21 12.47 0.47
N ASP A 18 -3.38 12.70 1.08
CA ASP A 18 -3.99 14.04 1.20
C ASP A 18 -3.17 14.98 2.10
N SER A 19 -2.49 14.39 3.08
CA SER A 19 -1.62 15.10 4.01
C SER A 19 -0.37 14.27 4.30
N VAL A 20 0.75 14.97 4.51
CA VAL A 20 2.03 14.38 4.93
C VAL A 20 1.87 13.63 6.26
N GLU A 21 0.96 14.07 7.14
CA GLU A 21 0.69 13.39 8.41
C GLU A 21 -0.02 12.04 8.26
N HIS A 22 -0.51 11.72 7.06
CA HIS A 22 -1.16 10.44 6.77
C HIS A 22 -0.20 9.46 6.06
N ILE A 23 1.07 9.82 5.95
CA ILE A 23 2.13 8.99 5.39
C ILE A 23 2.59 8.01 6.47
N TYR A 24 2.05 6.80 6.42
CA TYR A 24 2.45 5.72 7.30
C TYR A 24 2.92 4.48 6.55
N ILE A 25 3.96 3.84 7.09
CA ILE A 25 4.32 2.48 6.73
C ILE A 25 3.30 1.55 7.39
N ASN A 26 2.65 0.71 6.58
CA ASN A 26 1.72 -0.31 7.07
C ASN A 26 1.98 -1.65 6.37
N MET A 27 1.60 -2.75 7.03
CA MET A 27 1.86 -4.11 6.51
C MET A 27 1.22 -4.35 5.15
N THR A 28 0.01 -3.84 4.92
CA THR A 28 -0.68 -3.97 3.64
C THR A 28 0.14 -3.38 2.48
N ARG A 29 0.70 -2.17 2.64
CA ARG A 29 1.57 -1.55 1.64
C ARG A 29 2.83 -2.35 1.38
N ILE A 30 3.43 -2.93 2.43
CA ILE A 30 4.60 -3.81 2.29
C ILE A 30 4.24 -5.05 1.45
N TYR A 31 3.14 -5.73 1.78
CA TYR A 31 2.71 -6.90 1.00
C TYR A 31 2.40 -6.56 -0.46
N MET A 32 1.68 -5.47 -0.71
CA MET A 32 1.38 -5.03 -2.08
C MET A 32 2.65 -4.72 -2.87
N THR A 33 3.64 -4.07 -2.24
CA THR A 33 4.92 -3.76 -2.87
C THR A 33 5.71 -5.02 -3.21
N LEU A 34 5.79 -5.96 -2.28
CA LEU A 34 6.44 -7.25 -2.50
C LEU A 34 5.79 -8.03 -3.65
N MET A 35 4.45 -8.06 -3.70
CA MET A 35 3.72 -8.72 -4.80
C MET A 35 4.01 -8.06 -6.15
N MET A 36 3.94 -6.73 -6.24
CA MET A 36 4.21 -6.01 -7.48
C MET A 36 5.60 -6.28 -8.03
N ILE A 37 6.61 -6.33 -7.15
CA ILE A 37 8.00 -6.49 -7.54
C ILE A 37 8.31 -7.94 -7.90
N ALA A 38 7.74 -8.90 -7.16
CA ALA A 38 7.80 -10.31 -7.51
C ALA A 38 7.16 -10.56 -8.89
N ALA A 39 5.97 -10.01 -9.14
CA ALA A 39 5.30 -10.12 -10.43
C ALA A 39 6.13 -9.47 -11.56
N MET A 40 6.71 -8.29 -11.32
CA MET A 40 7.58 -7.62 -12.29
C MET A 40 8.83 -8.44 -12.61
N ALA A 41 9.48 -9.03 -11.60
CA ALA A 41 10.66 -9.87 -11.80
C ALA A 41 10.35 -11.11 -12.65
N LEU A 42 9.19 -11.76 -12.41
CA LEU A 42 8.71 -12.88 -13.21
C LEU A 42 8.41 -12.47 -14.66
N LEU A 43 7.73 -11.32 -14.85
CA LEU A 43 7.45 -10.78 -16.18
C LEU A 43 8.74 -10.49 -16.96
N MET A 44 9.72 -9.84 -16.32
CA MET A 44 11.01 -9.52 -16.94
C MET A 44 11.75 -10.77 -17.39
N LEU A 45 11.76 -11.83 -16.58
CA LEU A 45 12.40 -13.10 -16.94
C LEU A 45 11.65 -13.87 -18.02
N LEU A 46 10.32 -13.74 -18.08
CA LEU A 46 9.50 -14.33 -19.14
C LEU A 46 9.71 -13.62 -20.48
N MET A 47 9.77 -12.29 -20.48
CA MET A 47 9.96 -11.49 -21.70
C MET A 47 11.42 -11.45 -22.17
N ILE A 48 12.37 -11.51 -21.24
CA ILE A 48 13.81 -11.50 -21.51
C ILE A 48 14.38 -12.86 -21.10
N THR A 49 14.28 -13.83 -22.01
CA THR A 49 14.58 -15.25 -21.77
C THR A 49 16.03 -15.54 -21.35
N MET A 50 16.94 -14.56 -21.39
CA MET A 50 18.32 -14.61 -20.89
C MET A 50 18.71 -13.30 -20.19
N MET A 51 17.89 -12.82 -19.24
CA MET A 51 18.17 -11.56 -18.53
C MET A 51 19.57 -11.54 -17.89
N TYR A 52 20.01 -12.67 -17.34
CA TYR A 52 21.40 -12.89 -16.95
C TYR A 52 22.05 -14.01 -17.78
N PRO A 53 23.36 -13.88 -18.10
CA PRO A 53 24.12 -14.94 -18.76
C PRO A 53 24.12 -16.27 -17.98
N ASP A 54 24.12 -16.17 -16.65
CA ASP A 54 24.09 -17.32 -15.75
C ASP A 54 22.66 -17.88 -15.61
N LYS A 55 22.40 -19.06 -16.20
CA LYS A 55 21.11 -19.76 -16.05
C LYS A 55 20.71 -20.01 -14.60
N LYS A 56 21.68 -20.28 -13.71
CA LYS A 56 21.44 -20.47 -12.27
C LYS A 56 20.83 -19.22 -11.63
N LYS A 57 21.28 -18.01 -12.00
CA LYS A 57 20.73 -16.75 -11.47
C LYS A 57 19.28 -16.56 -11.92
N ASN A 58 18.98 -16.84 -13.19
CA ASN A 58 17.60 -16.76 -13.71
C ASN A 58 16.65 -17.71 -12.96
N ILE A 59 17.08 -18.95 -12.71
CA ILE A 59 16.28 -19.92 -11.92
C ILE A 59 16.07 -19.44 -10.48
N VAL A 60 17.14 -19.02 -9.81
CA VAL A 60 17.06 -18.53 -8.41
C VAL A 60 16.11 -17.35 -8.29
N ILE A 61 16.18 -16.38 -9.20
CA ILE A 61 15.29 -15.21 -9.19
C ILE A 61 13.86 -15.61 -9.49
N THR A 62 13.63 -16.55 -10.42
CA THR A 62 12.28 -17.04 -10.73
C THR A 62 11.65 -17.70 -9.52
N VAL A 63 12.34 -18.67 -8.91
CA VAL A 63 11.83 -19.43 -7.77
C VAL A 63 11.61 -18.52 -6.56
N SER A 64 12.57 -17.64 -6.25
CA SER A 64 12.43 -16.72 -5.12
C SER A 64 11.30 -15.71 -5.33
N SER A 65 11.13 -15.17 -6.54
CA SER A 65 10.03 -14.27 -6.86
C SER A 65 8.67 -14.96 -6.73
N PHE A 66 8.55 -16.21 -7.18
CA PHE A 66 7.31 -16.97 -7.04
C PHE A 66 6.97 -17.23 -5.55
N ILE A 67 7.96 -17.60 -4.74
CA ILE A 67 7.76 -17.78 -3.29
C ILE A 67 7.35 -16.47 -2.62
N VAL A 68 8.05 -15.36 -2.90
CA VAL A 68 7.72 -14.04 -2.35
C VAL A 68 6.30 -13.62 -2.74
N LEU A 69 5.91 -13.85 -4.00
CA LEU A 69 4.57 -13.55 -4.49
C LEU A 69 3.51 -14.30 -3.68
N LEU A 70 3.67 -15.61 -3.50
CA LEU A 70 2.72 -16.44 -2.74
C LEU A 70 2.66 -16.06 -1.26
N LEU A 71 3.80 -15.80 -0.63
CA LEU A 71 3.85 -15.41 0.79
C LEU A 71 3.24 -14.03 1.00
N ALA A 72 3.54 -13.06 0.14
CA ALA A 72 2.97 -11.72 0.23
C ALA A 72 1.45 -11.73 -0.06
N PHE A 73 1.02 -12.55 -1.03
CA PHE A 73 -0.40 -12.79 -1.31
C PHE A 73 -1.10 -13.40 -0.09
N ALA A 74 -0.58 -14.47 0.49
CA ALA A 74 -1.15 -15.06 1.70
C ALA A 74 -1.20 -14.01 2.84
N GLY A 75 -0.09 -13.29 3.06
CA GLY A 75 0.03 -12.26 4.10
C GLY A 75 -1.01 -11.16 4.01
N VAL A 76 -1.28 -10.64 2.81
CA VAL A 76 -2.29 -9.58 2.62
C VAL A 76 -3.72 -10.10 2.80
N HIS A 77 -3.99 -11.36 2.48
CA HIS A 77 -5.31 -11.96 2.58
C HIS A 77 -5.65 -12.41 4.00
N ILE A 78 -4.71 -13.03 4.70
CA ILE A 78 -4.90 -13.48 6.09
C ILE A 78 -4.51 -12.41 7.12
N LYS A 79 -4.09 -11.22 6.67
CA LYS A 79 -3.79 -10.04 7.50
C LYS A 79 -2.67 -10.28 8.53
N VAL A 80 -1.61 -10.98 8.13
CA VAL A 80 -0.44 -11.21 9.01
C VAL A 80 0.13 -9.87 9.48
N GLY A 81 0.39 -9.74 10.78
CA GLY A 81 0.98 -8.53 11.37
C GLY A 81 0.07 -7.30 11.38
N VAL A 82 -1.24 -7.46 11.11
CA VAL A 82 -2.23 -6.37 11.16
C VAL A 82 -3.10 -6.51 12.41
N ALA A 83 -2.56 -6.06 13.55
CA ALA A 83 -3.30 -5.89 14.81
C ALA A 83 -3.91 -4.48 14.91
N ASP A 84 -4.50 -4.09 16.05
CA ASP A 84 -5.26 -2.84 16.24
C ASP A 84 -4.56 -1.59 15.71
N ILE A 85 -3.30 -1.36 16.10
CA ILE A 85 -2.53 -0.19 15.67
C ILE A 85 -2.28 -0.24 14.17
N GLN A 86 -1.82 -1.37 13.63
CA GLN A 86 -1.52 -1.51 12.20
C GLN A 86 -2.78 -1.42 11.33
N TYR A 87 -3.91 -1.89 11.84
CA TYR A 87 -5.21 -1.70 11.23
C TYR A 87 -5.55 -0.21 11.12
N MET A 88 -5.48 0.52 12.24
CA MET A 88 -5.79 1.95 12.26
C MET A 88 -4.83 2.78 11.40
N ILE A 89 -3.53 2.49 11.43
CA ILE A 89 -2.53 3.14 10.57
C ILE A 89 -2.85 2.90 9.08
N GLY A 90 -3.18 1.66 8.71
CA GLY A 90 -3.59 1.31 7.35
C GLY A 90 -4.88 2.02 6.93
N MET A 91 -5.85 2.13 7.83
CA MET A 91 -7.11 2.82 7.58
C MET A 91 -6.90 4.33 7.44
N ILE A 92 -6.12 4.99 8.31
CA ILE A 92 -5.81 6.43 8.14
C ILE A 92 -5.23 6.70 6.75
N SER A 93 -4.30 5.84 6.30
CA SER A 93 -3.73 5.93 4.95
C SER A 93 -4.78 5.80 3.85
N HIS A 94 -5.70 4.83 3.96
CA HIS A 94 -6.77 4.59 2.99
C HIS A 94 -7.81 5.73 2.97
N GLN A 95 -8.24 6.18 4.14
CA GLN A 95 -9.19 7.28 4.30
C GLN A 95 -8.62 8.59 3.74
N SER A 96 -7.31 8.82 3.90
CA SER A 96 -6.63 9.96 3.30
C SER A 96 -6.75 9.98 1.77
N ILE A 97 -6.60 8.83 1.10
CA ILE A 97 -6.76 8.73 -0.36
C ILE A 97 -8.20 9.09 -0.76
N ALA A 98 -9.20 8.62 0.00
CA ALA A 98 -10.60 8.92 -0.25
C ALA A 98 -10.92 10.42 -0.10
N ILE A 99 -10.31 11.10 0.88
CA ILE A 99 -10.43 12.56 1.04
C ILE A 99 -9.83 13.27 -0.17
N MET A 100 -8.57 12.97 -0.53
CA MET A 100 -7.90 13.59 -1.69
C MET A 100 -8.73 13.39 -2.96
N THR A 101 -9.20 12.18 -3.20
CA THR A 101 -10.01 11.83 -4.38
C THR A 101 -11.31 12.64 -4.38
N SER A 102 -12.00 12.70 -3.24
CA SER A 102 -13.27 13.42 -3.12
C SER A 102 -13.09 14.92 -3.30
N GLN A 103 -12.00 15.50 -2.81
CA GLN A 103 -11.70 16.93 -2.95
C GLN A 103 -11.35 17.33 -4.39
N ASN A 104 -10.52 16.53 -5.06
CA ASN A 104 -9.95 16.88 -6.36
C ASN A 104 -10.74 16.33 -7.56
N ALA A 105 -11.78 15.52 -7.34
CA ALA A 105 -12.61 15.01 -8.42
C ALA A 105 -13.45 16.13 -9.07
N HIS A 106 -13.45 16.16 -10.40
CA HIS A 106 -14.21 17.10 -11.24
C HIS A 106 -15.71 16.71 -11.29
N ILE A 107 -16.39 16.80 -10.15
CA ILE A 107 -17.81 16.42 -10.00
C ILE A 107 -18.71 17.61 -10.31
N THR A 108 -19.63 17.44 -11.26
CA THR A 108 -20.60 18.47 -11.68
C THR A 108 -22.01 18.22 -11.16
N ASP A 109 -22.43 16.97 -10.98
CA ASP A 109 -23.74 16.63 -10.43
C ASP A 109 -23.82 16.99 -8.93
N PRO A 110 -24.75 17.87 -8.50
CA PRO A 110 -24.86 18.31 -7.11
C PRO A 110 -25.09 17.18 -6.09
N ARG A 111 -25.76 16.10 -6.50
CA ARG A 111 -26.03 14.93 -5.63
C ARG A 111 -24.73 14.17 -5.36
N VAL A 112 -23.90 14.01 -6.38
CA VAL A 112 -22.59 13.37 -6.27
C VAL A 112 -21.63 14.26 -5.48
N ARG A 113 -21.71 15.59 -5.64
CA ARG A 113 -20.90 16.52 -4.84
C ARG A 113 -21.22 16.39 -3.36
N LYS A 114 -22.52 16.40 -3.02
CA LYS A 114 -23.01 16.21 -1.65
C LYS A 114 -22.58 14.88 -1.04
N LEU A 115 -22.60 13.79 -1.83
CA LEU A 115 -22.10 12.49 -1.38
C LEU A 115 -20.61 12.56 -1.00
N ALA A 116 -19.80 13.16 -1.86
CA ALA A 116 -18.37 13.27 -1.64
C ALA A 116 -18.01 14.22 -0.47
N ASP A 117 -18.76 15.29 -0.25
CA ASP A 117 -18.59 16.14 0.94
C ASP A 117 -18.91 15.36 2.23
N GLY A 118 -19.94 14.50 2.19
CA GLY A 118 -20.26 13.58 3.26
C GLY A 118 -19.14 12.56 3.53
N ILE A 119 -18.52 12.01 2.48
CA ILE A 119 -17.34 11.16 2.60
C ILE A 119 -16.21 11.93 3.29
N ILE A 120 -15.85 13.12 2.82
CA ILE A 120 -14.75 13.92 3.41
C ILE A 120 -14.99 14.15 4.91
N ALA A 121 -16.20 14.56 5.30
CA ALA A 121 -16.54 14.83 6.69
C ALA A 121 -16.43 13.58 7.58
N ALA A 122 -16.97 12.44 7.11
CA ALA A 122 -16.90 11.18 7.84
C ALA A 122 -15.45 10.70 8.00
N GLN A 123 -14.68 10.68 6.91
CA GLN A 123 -13.29 10.22 6.91
C GLN A 123 -12.40 11.07 7.82
N LYS A 124 -12.54 12.41 7.81
CA LYS A 124 -11.77 13.29 8.73
C LYS A 124 -12.06 12.99 10.20
N LYS A 125 -13.32 12.74 10.55
CA LYS A 125 -13.74 12.40 11.92
C LYS A 125 -13.17 11.05 12.35
N GLU A 126 -13.19 10.06 11.47
CA GLU A 126 -12.64 8.73 11.73
C GLU A 126 -11.12 8.73 11.88
N ILE A 127 -10.40 9.48 11.03
CA ILE A 127 -8.94 9.70 11.18
C ILE A 127 -8.61 10.27 12.56
N ALA A 128 -9.33 11.31 13.00
CA ALA A 128 -9.08 11.91 14.31
C ALA A 128 -9.30 10.91 15.46
N LYS A 129 -10.36 10.09 15.38
CA LYS A 129 -10.65 9.03 16.35
C LYS A 129 -9.54 7.97 16.37
N MET A 130 -9.08 7.52 15.20
CA MET A 130 -8.01 6.53 15.09
C MET A 130 -6.68 7.06 15.62
N LYS A 131 -6.30 8.31 15.29
CA LYS A 131 -5.09 8.95 15.84
C LYS A 131 -5.14 9.00 17.38
N ALA A 132 -6.27 9.38 17.96
CA ALA A 132 -6.44 9.40 19.41
C ALA A 132 -6.34 8.00 20.05
N LEU A 133 -6.94 6.97 19.44
CA LEU A 133 -6.87 5.59 19.92
C LEU A 133 -5.46 5.01 19.83
N ILE A 134 -4.74 5.26 18.72
CA ILE A 134 -3.34 4.85 18.57
C ILE A 134 -2.50 5.43 19.71
N ASN A 135 -2.60 6.74 19.95
CA ASN A 135 -1.86 7.40 21.01
C ASN A 135 -2.16 6.79 22.39
N SER A 136 -3.44 6.51 22.68
CA SER A 136 -3.83 5.87 23.94
C SER A 136 -3.28 4.45 24.08
N LEU A 137 -3.32 3.64 23.03
CA LEU A 137 -2.79 2.26 23.07
C LEU A 137 -1.26 2.22 23.20
N GLN A 138 -0.57 3.21 22.65
CA GLN A 138 0.89 3.33 22.75
C GLN A 138 1.36 3.87 24.11
N GLN A 139 0.52 4.63 24.83
CA GLN A 139 0.84 5.14 26.17
C GLN A 139 0.53 4.15 27.30
N ASN A 140 -0.39 3.21 27.07
CA ASN A 140 -0.79 2.18 28.04
C ASN A 140 0.06 0.89 27.96
N HIS A 141 1.19 0.94 27.26
CA HIS A 141 2.17 -0.14 27.06
C HIS A 141 3.58 0.40 27.30
#